data_AF-E9I371-F1
#
_entry.id   AF-E9I371-F1
#
_cell.length_a   1.000
_cell.length_b   1.000
_cell.length_c   1.000
_cell.angle_alpha   90.00
_cell.angle_beta   90.00
_cell.angle_gamma   90.00
#
_symmetry.space_group_name_H-M   'P 1'
#
loop_
_entity.id
_entity.type
_entity.pdbx_description
1 polymer ?
#
loop_
_entity_poly.entity_id
_entity_poly.type
_entity_poly.pdbx_seq_one_letter_code
_entity_poly.pdbx_strand_id
1 'polypeptide(L)'
;MGIQQGLGVDENTGVLVDTAAQTAQVYGAGTLTVVDTAGASVQTGTYYKVNGLRVSLLSAGDRYHYASKVVTSSKALISSRYYSSFYDSPDIFAAYETSKSLTRVVDQTPTSNIGTAPKPVYSSGPAYPSGAPAIKLRFTRDASTKGYYSGGKYTVDKVKVDIY
;
A
#
# COMPACT_ATOMS: atom_id res chain seq x y z
N MET A 1 20.53 -12.48 5.55
CA MET A 1 19.14 -11.97 5.68
C MET A 1 18.65 -11.65 4.28
N GLY A 2 17.50 -12.18 3.87
CA GLY A 2 17.03 -12.14 2.46
C GLY A 2 15.73 -11.36 2.25
N ILE A 3 15.45 -10.35 3.07
CA ILE A 3 14.27 -9.51 2.88
C ILE A 3 14.51 -8.65 1.64
N GLN A 4 13.67 -8.83 0.62
CA GLN A 4 13.73 -8.08 -0.64
C GLN A 4 12.56 -7.09 -0.78
N GLN A 5 11.62 -7.11 0.18
CA GLN A 5 10.48 -6.19 0.22
C GLN A 5 10.88 -4.82 0.77
N GLY A 6 10.25 -3.78 0.23
CA GLY A 6 10.28 -2.45 0.86
C GLY A 6 9.35 -2.42 2.07
N LEU A 7 9.79 -1.78 3.16
CA LEU A 7 9.03 -1.64 4.40
C LEU A 7 8.82 -0.16 4.72
N GLY A 8 7.57 0.27 4.85
CA GLY A 8 7.18 1.59 5.35
C GLY A 8 6.58 1.43 6.75
N VAL A 9 7.23 1.98 7.76
CA VAL A 9 6.79 1.91 9.16
C VAL A 9 6.25 3.27 9.57
N ASP A 10 4.95 3.35 9.85
CA ASP A 10 4.33 4.60 10.31
C ASP A 10 4.81 4.98 11.71
N GLU A 11 4.59 6.25 12.09
CA GLU A 11 4.80 6.71 13.46
C GLU A 11 4.04 5.85 14.48
N ASN A 12 4.57 5.76 15.70
CA ASN A 12 4.01 4.93 16.78
C ASN A 12 3.78 3.46 16.36
N THR A 13 4.70 2.92 15.56
CA THR A 13 4.69 1.52 15.10
C THR A 13 6.03 0.87 15.34
N GLY A 14 6.01 -0.36 15.87
CA GLY A 14 7.17 -1.21 16.01
C GLY A 14 7.01 -2.47 15.16
N VAL A 15 8.11 -2.96 14.59
CA VAL A 15 8.13 -4.20 13.82
C VAL A 15 9.16 -5.15 14.41
N LEU A 16 8.71 -6.29 14.94
CA LEU A 16 9.60 -7.36 15.37
C LEU A 16 9.92 -8.24 14.15
N VAL A 17 11.19 -8.26 13.76
CA VAL A 17 11.68 -9.11 12.67
C VAL A 17 12.33 -10.36 13.27
N ASP A 18 11.69 -11.51 13.08
CA ASP A 18 12.26 -12.81 13.42
C ASP A 18 12.84 -13.47 12.17
N THR A 19 14.17 -13.42 12.06
CA THR A 19 14.91 -13.93 10.90
C THR A 19 14.99 -15.45 10.80
N ALA A 20 14.79 -16.16 11.91
CA ALA A 20 14.73 -17.62 11.92
C ALA A 20 13.35 -18.08 11.43
N ALA A 21 12.27 -17.49 11.97
CA ALA A 21 10.90 -17.78 11.53
C ALA A 21 10.53 -17.12 10.20
N GLN A 22 11.38 -16.23 9.69
CA GLN A 22 11.15 -15.45 8.48
C GLN A 22 9.90 -14.56 8.51
N THR A 23 9.60 -13.97 9.68
CA THR A 23 8.41 -13.13 9.88
C THR A 23 8.73 -11.70 10.35
N ALA A 24 7.82 -10.78 10.02
CA ALA A 24 7.73 -9.43 10.57
C ALA A 24 6.36 -9.28 11.26
N GLN A 25 6.36 -9.00 12.57
CA GLN A 25 5.14 -8.80 13.36
C GLN A 25 4.97 -7.34 13.75
N VAL A 26 3.76 -6.82 13.60
CA VAL A 26 3.45 -5.40 13.84
C VAL A 26 2.94 -5.16 15.26
N TYR A 27 3.43 -4.09 15.88
CA TYR A 27 3.03 -3.57 17.19
C TYR A 27 2.80 -2.05 17.10
N GLY A 28 2.06 -1.48 18.06
CA GLY A 28 1.79 -0.04 18.13
C GLY A 28 0.43 0.38 17.56
N ALA A 29 0.27 1.68 17.31
CA ALA A 29 -0.99 2.27 16.85
C ALA A 29 -1.04 2.48 15.33
N GLY A 30 0.12 2.69 14.68
CA GLY A 30 0.20 2.88 13.23
C GLY A 30 0.24 1.56 12.45
N THR A 31 0.76 1.63 11.23
CA THR A 31 0.76 0.52 10.27
C THR A 31 2.15 0.21 9.71
N LEU A 32 2.32 -1.02 9.25
CA LEU A 32 3.43 -1.45 8.41
C LEU A 32 2.92 -1.63 6.99
N THR A 33 3.46 -0.87 6.05
CA THR A 33 3.29 -1.11 4.61
C THR A 33 4.43 -2.00 4.11
N VAL A 34 4.09 -3.08 3.40
CA VAL A 34 5.04 -4.00 2.77
C VAL A 34 4.86 -3.95 1.26
N VAL A 35 5.94 -3.66 0.53
CA VAL A 35 5.97 -3.58 -0.93
C VAL A 35 6.79 -4.74 -1.50
N ASP A 36 6.13 -5.66 -2.18
CA ASP A 36 6.75 -6.78 -2.90
C ASP A 36 6.82 -6.49 -4.41
N THR A 37 8.03 -6.56 -4.94
CA THR A 37 8.38 -6.21 -6.33
C THR A 37 8.65 -7.42 -7.20
N ALA A 38 8.63 -8.66 -6.68
CA ALA A 38 9.12 -9.81 -7.44
C ALA A 38 8.32 -10.13 -8.71
N GLY A 39 7.04 -9.75 -8.75
CA GLY A 39 6.18 -9.85 -9.94
C GLY A 39 5.99 -8.54 -10.70
N ALA A 40 6.68 -7.47 -10.26
CA ALA A 40 6.53 -6.15 -10.84
C ALA A 40 7.49 -5.94 -12.03
N SER A 41 7.10 -5.07 -12.94
CA SER A 41 7.91 -4.69 -14.10
C SER A 41 8.11 -3.17 -14.10
N VAL A 42 9.36 -2.75 -13.92
CA VAL A 42 9.78 -1.36 -14.09
C VAL A 42 9.88 -1.08 -15.59
N GLN A 43 9.18 -0.06 -16.06
CA GLN A 43 9.20 0.31 -17.47
C GLN A 43 10.34 1.29 -17.74
N THR A 44 11.05 1.08 -18.85
CA THR A 44 12.08 2.00 -19.34
C THR A 44 11.44 3.14 -20.14
N GLY A 45 11.84 4.39 -19.88
CA GLY A 45 11.36 5.56 -20.61
C GLY A 45 11.71 6.86 -19.89
N THR A 46 11.16 7.98 -20.37
CA THR A 46 11.43 9.31 -19.80
C THR A 46 10.93 9.48 -18.37
N TYR A 47 9.86 8.78 -18.00
CA TYR A 47 9.23 8.89 -16.69
C TYR A 47 9.14 7.53 -16.00
N TYR A 48 9.31 7.55 -14.68
CA TYR A 48 9.26 6.34 -13.87
C TYR A 48 7.86 5.73 -13.89
N LYS A 49 7.78 4.46 -14.28
CA LYS A 49 6.55 3.66 -14.25
C LYS A 49 6.86 2.27 -13.75
N VAL A 50 5.95 1.70 -12.98
CA VAL A 50 6.05 0.34 -12.48
C VAL A 50 4.69 -0.30 -12.52
N ASN A 51 4.59 -1.48 -13.10
CA ASN A 51 3.35 -2.24 -13.12
C ASN A 51 3.47 -3.47 -12.23
N GLY A 52 2.42 -3.79 -11.49
CA GLY A 52 2.28 -5.06 -10.79
C GLY A 52 2.97 -5.15 -9.44
N LEU A 53 3.19 -4.03 -8.74
CA LEU A 53 3.61 -4.08 -7.34
C LEU A 53 2.53 -4.79 -6.50
N ARG A 54 2.96 -5.57 -5.50
CA ARG A 54 2.05 -6.13 -4.49
C ARG A 54 2.27 -5.42 -3.17
N VAL A 55 1.27 -4.66 -2.75
CA VAL A 55 1.34 -3.85 -1.53
C VAL A 55 0.38 -4.41 -0.49
N SER A 56 0.91 -4.62 0.70
CA SER A 56 0.15 -5.05 1.88
C SER A 56 0.27 -3.98 2.97
N LEU A 57 -0.77 -3.83 3.77
CA LEU A 57 -0.79 -2.93 4.92
C LEU A 57 -1.23 -3.73 6.14
N LEU A 58 -0.39 -3.74 7.16
CA LEU A 58 -0.55 -4.54 8.36
C LEU A 58 -0.71 -3.61 9.55
N SER A 59 -1.62 -3.94 10.45
CA SER A 59 -1.78 -3.25 11.73
C SER A 59 -1.43 -4.18 12.88
N ALA A 60 -1.40 -3.64 14.10
CA ALA A 60 -0.97 -4.38 15.29
C ALA A 60 -1.56 -5.80 15.38
N GLY A 61 -0.69 -6.76 15.68
CA GLY A 61 -1.00 -8.18 15.77
C GLY A 61 -0.87 -8.97 14.46
N ASP A 62 -0.84 -8.29 13.31
CA ASP A 62 -0.63 -8.95 12.02
C ASP A 62 0.83 -9.36 11.82
N ARG A 63 1.03 -10.37 10.96
CA ARG A 63 2.35 -10.86 10.57
C ARG A 63 2.50 -10.93 9.06
N TYR A 64 3.69 -10.62 8.57
CA TYR A 64 4.12 -10.87 7.19
C TYR A 64 5.26 -11.87 7.18
N HIS A 65 5.15 -12.92 6.38
CA HIS A 65 6.23 -13.89 6.16
C HIS A 65 6.95 -13.56 4.84
N TYR A 66 8.23 -13.18 4.88
CA TYR A 66 8.88 -12.58 3.70
C TYR A 66 9.27 -13.57 2.60
N ALA A 67 9.54 -14.84 2.95
CA ALA A 67 9.80 -15.86 1.92
C ALA A 67 8.52 -16.30 1.17
N SER A 68 7.47 -16.68 1.90
CA SER A 68 6.19 -17.10 1.32
C SER A 68 5.29 -15.94 0.89
N LYS A 69 5.62 -14.71 1.31
CA LYS A 69 4.88 -13.47 1.06
C LYS A 69 3.44 -13.54 1.58
N VAL A 70 3.22 -14.22 2.70
CA VAL A 70 1.89 -14.43 3.27
C VAL A 70 1.63 -13.41 4.38
N VAL A 71 0.47 -12.76 4.33
CA VAL A 71 -0.08 -11.97 5.44
C VAL A 71 -0.93 -12.89 6.32
N THR A 72 -0.73 -12.83 7.63
CA THR A 72 -1.57 -13.50 8.63
C THR A 72 -2.21 -12.45 9.52
N SER A 73 -3.53 -12.52 9.66
CA SER A 73 -4.32 -11.64 10.53
C SER A 73 -5.34 -12.46 11.31
N SER A 74 -5.58 -12.09 12.57
CA SER A 74 -6.70 -12.62 13.37
C SER A 74 -8.00 -11.85 13.15
N LYS A 75 -7.97 -10.76 12.37
CA LYS A 75 -9.14 -9.95 12.05
C LYS A 75 -10.08 -10.71 11.11
N ALA A 76 -11.37 -10.38 11.15
CA ALA A 76 -12.35 -11.03 10.29
C ALA A 76 -12.10 -10.65 8.82
N LEU A 77 -12.23 -11.61 7.92
CA LEU A 77 -12.19 -11.34 6.48
C LEU A 77 -13.38 -10.45 6.10
N ILE A 78 -13.13 -9.38 5.34
CA ILE A 78 -14.18 -8.53 4.79
C ILE A 78 -14.88 -9.31 3.66
N SER A 79 -16.05 -9.85 3.96
CA SER A 79 -16.91 -10.57 3.00
C SER A 79 -18.02 -9.69 2.41
N SER A 80 -18.44 -8.65 3.13
CA SER A 80 -19.37 -7.62 2.66
C SER A 80 -18.66 -6.27 2.67
N ARG A 81 -18.81 -5.49 1.59
CA ARG A 81 -18.13 -4.20 1.43
C ARG A 81 -18.94 -3.10 2.11
N TYR A 82 -18.28 -2.32 2.95
CA TYR A 82 -18.94 -1.21 3.64
C TYR A 82 -19.26 -0.04 2.71
N TYR A 83 -18.39 0.24 1.73
CA TYR A 83 -18.51 1.42 0.87
C TYR A 83 -19.02 1.09 -0.54
N SER A 84 -19.95 1.88 -1.05
CA SER A 84 -20.52 1.68 -2.40
C SER A 84 -19.75 2.40 -3.52
N SER A 85 -18.99 3.44 -3.21
CA SER A 85 -18.23 4.26 -4.16
C SER A 85 -16.72 4.09 -4.01
N PHE A 86 -15.99 4.45 -5.07
CA PHE A 86 -14.53 4.45 -5.09
C PHE A 86 -13.96 5.60 -4.24
N TYR A 87 -12.66 5.54 -3.98
CA TYR A 87 -11.92 6.60 -3.34
C TYR A 87 -10.73 7.01 -4.23
N ASP A 88 -10.81 8.19 -4.83
CA ASP A 88 -9.68 8.75 -5.56
C ASP A 88 -9.02 9.85 -4.73
N SER A 89 -7.70 9.76 -4.57
CA SER A 89 -6.90 10.72 -3.81
C SER A 89 -6.34 11.81 -4.73
N PRO A 90 -6.60 13.10 -4.45
CA PRO A 90 -6.02 14.20 -5.22
C PRO A 90 -4.55 14.47 -4.86
N ASP A 91 -4.09 13.98 -3.71
CA ASP A 91 -2.70 14.04 -3.24
C ASP A 91 -2.33 12.74 -2.50
N ILE A 92 -1.92 11.73 -3.26
CA ILE A 92 -1.66 10.39 -2.73
C ILE A 92 -0.51 10.33 -1.72
N PHE A 93 0.35 11.34 -1.69
CA PHE A 93 1.47 11.45 -0.76
C PHE A 93 1.18 12.36 0.43
N ALA A 94 -0.02 12.96 0.52
CA ALA A 94 -0.46 13.62 1.74
C ALA A 94 -0.71 12.62 2.87
N ALA A 95 -0.79 13.15 4.09
CA ALA A 95 -0.94 12.35 5.30
C ALA A 95 -2.10 11.35 5.19
N TYR A 96 -1.80 10.07 5.44
CA TYR A 96 -2.74 8.93 5.44
C TYR A 96 -3.40 8.58 4.10
N GLU A 97 -3.13 9.30 3.01
CA GLU A 97 -3.84 9.10 1.74
C GLU A 97 -3.52 7.77 1.06
N THR A 98 -2.26 7.31 1.16
CA THR A 98 -1.87 5.98 0.68
C THR A 98 -2.54 4.86 1.51
N SER A 99 -2.52 4.95 2.84
CA SER A 99 -3.16 3.97 3.72
C SER A 99 -4.68 3.94 3.53
N LYS A 100 -5.30 5.10 3.34
CA LYS A 100 -6.73 5.22 3.01
C LYS A 100 -7.04 4.60 1.65
N SER A 101 -6.22 4.83 0.63
CA SER A 101 -6.39 4.21 -0.69
C SER A 101 -6.30 2.69 -0.64
N LEU A 102 -5.36 2.13 0.15
CA LEU A 102 -5.21 0.69 0.37
C LEU A 102 -6.39 0.08 1.14
N THR A 103 -6.87 0.74 2.20
CA THR A 103 -7.99 0.24 3.01
C THR A 103 -9.33 0.39 2.31
N ARG A 104 -9.57 1.51 1.60
CA ARG A 104 -10.79 1.72 0.82
C ARG A 104 -10.94 0.70 -0.30
N VAL A 105 -9.89 0.39 -1.06
CA VAL A 105 -10.01 -0.54 -2.21
C VAL A 105 -10.41 -1.96 -1.80
N VAL A 106 -10.10 -2.37 -0.56
CA VAL A 106 -10.49 -3.69 -0.03
C VAL A 106 -11.87 -3.73 0.62
N ASP A 107 -12.44 -2.58 0.97
CA ASP A 107 -13.73 -2.48 1.67
C ASP A 107 -14.80 -1.72 0.87
N GLN A 108 -14.58 -1.55 -0.43
CA GLN A 108 -15.52 -0.91 -1.32
C GLN A 108 -15.97 -1.83 -2.45
N THR A 109 -17.13 -1.51 -3.03
CA THR A 109 -17.68 -2.22 -4.19
C THR A 109 -16.79 -2.06 -5.43
N PRO A 110 -16.39 -0.84 -5.86
CA PRO A 110 -15.43 -0.68 -6.94
C PRO A 110 -14.09 -1.35 -6.65
N THR A 111 -13.47 -1.95 -7.67
CA THR A 111 -12.23 -2.71 -7.50
C THR A 111 -10.97 -1.88 -7.62
N SER A 112 -11.08 -0.56 -7.83
CA SER A 112 -9.91 0.31 -7.97
C SER A 112 -10.07 1.69 -7.34
N ASN A 113 -8.93 2.27 -6.98
CA ASN A 113 -8.73 3.65 -6.56
C ASN A 113 -7.61 4.28 -7.40
N ILE A 114 -7.69 5.57 -7.69
CA ILE A 114 -6.62 6.36 -8.31
C ILE A 114 -6.10 7.39 -7.32
N GLY A 115 -4.80 7.39 -7.09
CA GLY A 115 -4.09 8.45 -6.38
C GLY A 115 -3.30 9.30 -7.36
N THR A 116 -3.39 10.62 -7.26
CA THR A 116 -2.53 11.55 -8.01
C THR A 116 -1.60 12.24 -7.02
N ALA A 117 -0.32 12.40 -7.36
CA ALA A 117 0.59 13.27 -6.63
C ALA A 117 0.64 14.62 -7.37
N PRO A 118 0.22 15.73 -6.73
CA PRO A 118 0.33 17.05 -7.33
C PRO A 118 1.80 17.40 -7.52
N LYS A 119 2.08 18.20 -8.55
CA LYS A 119 3.39 18.83 -8.72
C LYS A 119 3.68 19.71 -7.49
N PRO A 120 4.82 19.52 -6.80
CA PRO A 120 5.17 20.38 -5.68
C PRO A 120 5.23 21.85 -6.12
N VAL A 121 4.65 22.72 -5.29
CA VAL A 121 4.66 24.17 -5.48
C VAL A 121 5.66 24.76 -4.50
N TYR A 122 6.75 25.31 -5.01
CA TYR A 122 7.76 25.99 -4.19
C TYR A 122 7.57 27.50 -4.28
N SER A 123 7.66 28.19 -3.13
CA SER A 123 7.58 29.66 -3.06
C SER A 123 8.84 30.34 -3.57
N SER A 124 10.00 29.67 -3.50
CA SER A 124 11.27 30.06 -4.12
C SER A 124 12.11 28.81 -4.36
N GLY A 125 12.68 28.62 -5.56
CA GLY A 125 13.41 27.40 -5.93
C GLY A 125 12.81 26.66 -7.12
N PRO A 126 13.47 25.60 -7.64
CA PRO A 126 13.27 25.17 -9.01
C PRO A 126 11.81 24.81 -9.28
N ALA A 127 11.20 25.49 -10.26
CA ALA A 127 9.92 25.10 -10.78
C ALA A 127 10.10 23.81 -11.57
N TYR A 128 9.24 22.81 -11.34
CA TYR A 128 9.22 21.67 -12.27
C TYR A 128 8.90 22.18 -13.68
N PRO A 129 9.40 21.50 -14.74
CA PRO A 129 9.02 21.81 -16.11
C PRO A 129 7.49 21.88 -16.28
N SER A 130 7.02 22.73 -17.20
CA SER A 130 5.59 22.86 -17.49
C SER A 130 4.97 21.56 -18.01
N GLY A 131 5.77 20.71 -18.67
CA GLY A 131 5.37 19.38 -19.16
C GLY A 131 5.66 18.22 -18.21
N ALA A 132 6.08 18.47 -16.97
CA ALA A 132 6.34 17.39 -16.02
C ALA A 132 5.02 16.66 -15.68
N PRO A 133 4.95 15.32 -15.84
CA PRO A 133 3.75 14.58 -15.52
C PRO A 133 3.53 14.53 -14.02
N ALA A 134 2.26 14.49 -13.62
CA ALA A 134 1.89 14.07 -12.27
C ALA A 134 2.17 12.58 -12.12
N ILE A 135 2.67 12.18 -10.95
CA ILE A 135 2.77 10.74 -10.61
C ILE A 135 1.35 10.27 -10.29
N LYS A 136 0.91 9.17 -10.93
CA LYS A 136 -0.37 8.54 -10.63
C LYS A 136 -0.16 7.12 -10.16
N LEU A 137 -0.89 6.74 -9.12
CA LEU A 137 -0.95 5.38 -8.59
C LEU A 137 -2.35 4.83 -8.85
N ARG A 138 -2.44 3.59 -9.33
CA ARG A 138 -3.68 2.82 -9.35
C ARG A 138 -3.58 1.69 -8.36
N PHE A 139 -4.50 1.65 -7.41
CA PHE A 139 -4.67 0.55 -6.47
C PHE A 139 -5.79 -0.34 -7.00
N THR A 140 -5.55 -1.63 -7.16
CA THR A 140 -6.53 -2.59 -7.70
C THR A 140 -6.68 -3.77 -6.75
N ARG A 141 -7.92 -4.06 -6.35
CA ARG A 141 -8.30 -5.31 -5.71
C ARG A 141 -8.56 -6.35 -6.80
N ASP A 142 -7.69 -7.36 -6.87
CA ASP A 142 -7.86 -8.51 -7.75
C ASP A 142 -8.09 -9.81 -6.95
N ALA A 143 -8.08 -10.97 -7.62
CA ALA A 143 -8.34 -12.27 -7.01
C ALA A 143 -7.31 -12.66 -5.92
N SER A 144 -6.11 -12.06 -5.92
CA SER A 144 -5.10 -12.31 -4.89
C SER A 144 -5.22 -11.36 -3.70
N THR A 145 -6.02 -10.30 -3.83
CA THR A 145 -6.17 -9.27 -2.80
C THR A 145 -7.20 -9.67 -1.76
N LYS A 146 -6.87 -9.51 -0.48
CA LYS A 146 -7.81 -9.69 0.64
C LYS A 146 -7.80 -8.46 1.55
N GLY A 147 -8.94 -8.20 2.18
CA GLY A 147 -9.08 -7.21 3.23
C GLY A 147 -9.61 -7.86 4.50
N TYR A 148 -9.10 -7.45 5.65
CA TYR A 148 -9.56 -7.87 6.96
C TYR A 148 -9.85 -6.65 7.81
N TYR A 149 -10.84 -6.76 8.70
CA TYR A 149 -11.25 -5.66 9.57
C TYR A 149 -11.75 -6.18 10.92
N SER A 150 -11.30 -5.54 12.00
CA SER A 150 -11.86 -5.70 13.35
C SER A 150 -11.38 -4.57 14.23
N GLY A 151 -12.24 -4.09 15.15
CA GLY A 151 -11.86 -3.10 16.17
C GLY A 151 -11.27 -1.81 15.62
N GLY A 152 -11.78 -1.30 14.49
CA GLY A 152 -11.30 -0.06 13.87
C GLY A 152 -9.98 -0.19 13.10
N LYS A 153 -9.44 -1.40 12.94
CA LYS A 153 -8.16 -1.65 12.30
C LYS A 153 -8.33 -2.51 11.06
N TYR A 154 -7.63 -2.14 9.99
CA TYR A 154 -7.58 -2.89 8.76
C TYR A 154 -6.30 -3.71 8.63
N THR A 155 -6.41 -4.78 7.85
CA THR A 155 -5.27 -5.47 7.21
C THR A 155 -5.58 -5.60 5.73
N VAL A 156 -4.60 -5.26 4.90
CA VAL A 156 -4.67 -5.35 3.44
C VAL A 156 -3.61 -6.33 2.98
N ASP A 157 -4.01 -7.35 2.25
CA ASP A 157 -3.13 -8.37 1.67
C ASP A 157 -3.10 -8.18 0.15
N LYS A 158 -1.90 -7.90 -0.39
CA LYS A 158 -1.58 -7.95 -1.84
C LYS A 158 -2.49 -7.16 -2.77
N VAL A 159 -2.79 -5.90 -2.43
CA VAL A 159 -3.34 -4.96 -3.42
C VAL A 159 -2.33 -4.81 -4.57
N LYS A 160 -2.82 -4.87 -5.81
CA LYS A 160 -1.98 -4.57 -6.98
C LYS A 160 -1.83 -3.05 -7.07
N VAL A 161 -0.60 -2.55 -7.16
CA VAL A 161 -0.32 -1.13 -7.36
C VAL A 161 0.47 -0.91 -8.64
N ASP A 162 -0.01 0.00 -9.48
CA ASP A 162 0.65 0.44 -10.71
C ASP A 162 0.98 1.94 -10.60
N ILE A 163 2.18 2.34 -11.03
CA ILE A 163 2.62 3.74 -11.21
C ILE A 163 2.68 4.00 -12.72
N TYR A 164 1.90 4.95 -13.25
CA TYR A 164 1.65 5.07 -14.69
C TYR A 164 1.58 6.51 -15.25
#